data_AF-A0A960SZS6-F1
#
_entry.id   AF-A0A960SZS6-F1
#
_cell.length_a   1.000
_cell.length_b   1.000
_cell.length_c   1.000
_cell.angle_alpha   90.00
_cell.angle_beta   90.00
_cell.angle_gamma   90.00
#
_symmetry.space_group_name_H-M   'P 1'
#
loop_
_entity.id
_entity.type
_entity.pdbx_description
1 polymer ?
#
loop_
_entity_poly.entity_id
_entity_poly.type
_entity_poly.pdbx_seq_one_letter_code
_entity_poly.pdbx_strand_id
1 'polypeptide(L)'
;NIVRCKLLDAAMHRASEVYQPESEIESIDDVRFIDLGHAVIAPKGLRGVQAMNTQQLDKGIGFALESNERVMAKHSAGLSSSTLVQNPNARRNELQVTAELEYTNKMQGFAISLFYGPYEKYMRELLRRSYSETQRDPLLNRMVQRMKDACMRRGVPQEVLGRIDYEATKATRLQGAGSKGSRLIAYQQLGELYASMDPQGQENFNFDFATEIRDAEAAERYFGRPGERRGHVDISLANLENNDLLEGTMVEPVPGENSMVHLGIHIEELVIGLEEVNSGQIDIAEWTMRNIPLWRHCVDTLDATSVPEAMMSQLNSYRQQVQQAGEIINNGLRHINKLRDGQGDMSQGMAPNDEQAAMEGGVPMSPEQSASQQDNDLKMARIFAEGQAKIEILRQTSQAKIDIMKQESIARILTHNAEMQADLRRKEILARAQGSI
;
A
#
# COMPACT_ATOMS: atom_id res chain seq x y z
N ASN A 1 47.27 1.21 26.39
CA ASN A 1 45.95 1.15 27.06
C ASN A 1 46.04 1.01 28.58
N ILE A 2 46.86 0.11 29.13
CA ILE A 2 46.99 -0.10 30.60
C ILE A 2 47.21 1.20 31.40
N VAL A 3 48.12 2.07 30.97
CA VAL A 3 48.39 3.37 31.64
C VAL A 3 47.18 4.31 31.61
N ARG A 4 46.38 4.28 30.53
CA ARG A 4 45.15 5.08 30.40
C ARG A 4 44.02 4.55 31.26
N CYS A 5 43.86 3.22 31.31
CA CYS A 5 42.89 2.58 32.21
C CYS A 5 43.22 2.95 33.66
N LYS A 6 44.49 2.84 34.08
CA LYS A 6 44.92 3.24 35.42
C LYS A 6 44.74 4.74 35.71
N LEU A 7 44.92 5.59 34.70
CA LEU A 7 44.65 7.03 34.82
C LEU A 7 43.16 7.33 35.00
N LEU A 8 42.30 6.65 34.24
CA LEU A 8 40.85 6.75 34.37
C LEU A 8 40.36 6.20 35.70
N ASP A 9 40.85 5.04 36.13
CA ASP A 9 40.53 4.46 37.43
C ASP A 9 40.93 5.40 38.56
N ALA A 10 42.13 6.01 38.47
CA ALA A 10 42.59 6.99 39.44
C ALA A 10 41.77 8.29 39.42
N ALA A 11 41.32 8.74 38.24
CA ALA A 11 40.44 9.90 38.11
C ALA A 11 39.04 9.61 38.66
N MET A 12 38.47 8.43 38.35
CA MET A 12 37.17 7.98 38.84
C MET A 12 37.17 7.81 40.35
N HIS A 13 38.18 7.17 40.93
CA HIS A 13 38.30 7.02 42.38
C HIS A 13 38.43 8.36 43.12
N ARG A 14 38.98 9.40 42.46
CA ARG A 14 39.08 10.75 43.04
C ARG A 14 37.82 11.57 42.84
N ALA A 15 37.06 11.30 41.79
CA ALA A 15 35.80 11.94 41.45
C ALA A 15 34.59 11.32 42.16
N SER A 16 34.69 10.05 42.54
CA SER A 16 33.62 9.31 43.18
C SER A 16 33.47 9.75 44.62
N GLU A 17 32.25 10.09 45.00
CA GLU A 17 31.87 10.13 46.41
C GLU A 17 31.91 8.71 46.97
N VAL A 18 32.58 8.55 48.12
CA VAL A 18 32.66 7.27 48.80
C VAL A 18 31.46 7.16 49.72
N TYR A 19 30.65 6.13 49.53
CA TYR A 19 29.50 5.87 50.37
C TYR A 19 29.80 4.73 51.34
N GLN A 20 29.50 4.95 52.61
CA GLN A 20 29.65 3.95 53.65
C GLN A 20 28.26 3.59 54.21
N PRO A 21 27.96 2.30 54.45
CA PRO A 21 26.74 1.91 55.11
C PRO A 21 26.72 2.38 56.57
N GLU A 22 25.56 2.82 57.04
CA GLU A 22 25.36 3.23 58.44
C GLU A 22 25.21 2.02 59.41
N SER A 23 24.97 0.81 58.89
CA SER A 23 24.79 -0.43 59.66
C SER A 23 25.36 -1.66 58.93
N GLU A 24 25.41 -2.82 59.58
CA GLU A 24 25.83 -4.08 58.93
C GLU A 24 24.90 -4.38 57.75
N ILE A 25 25.47 -4.48 56.55
CA ILE A 25 24.73 -4.78 55.33
C ILE A 25 24.42 -6.28 55.31
N GLU A 26 23.14 -6.65 55.37
CA GLU A 26 22.71 -8.05 55.25
C GLU A 26 22.74 -8.57 53.80
N SER A 27 22.57 -7.69 52.79
CA SER A 27 22.56 -8.06 51.38
C SER A 27 23.24 -7.02 50.47
N ILE A 28 24.03 -7.50 49.50
CA ILE A 28 24.64 -6.68 48.43
C ILE A 28 23.60 -5.91 47.61
N ASP A 29 22.34 -6.39 47.58
CA ASP A 29 21.27 -5.74 46.83
C ASP A 29 20.80 -4.42 47.46
N ASP A 30 21.02 -4.22 48.76
CA ASP A 30 20.65 -3.01 49.49
C ASP A 30 21.62 -1.83 49.26
N VAL A 31 22.75 -2.09 48.58
CA VAL A 31 23.82 -1.10 48.33
C VAL A 31 23.81 -0.59 46.87
N ARG A 32 22.88 -1.07 46.04
CA ARG A 32 22.91 -0.77 44.60
C ARG A 32 22.40 0.65 44.30
N PHE A 33 23.28 1.47 43.73
CA PHE A 33 22.90 2.76 43.16
C PHE A 33 22.00 2.59 41.92
N ILE A 34 21.00 3.45 41.81
CA ILE A 34 20.13 3.53 40.63
C ILE A 34 20.54 4.75 39.82
N ASP A 35 21.14 4.51 38.65
CA ASP A 35 21.52 5.56 37.71
C ASP A 35 20.33 5.93 36.81
N LEU A 36 19.93 7.20 36.84
CA LEU A 36 18.89 7.80 36.00
C LEU A 36 19.49 8.71 34.90
N GLY A 37 20.79 8.60 34.65
CA GLY A 37 21.55 9.37 33.67
C GLY A 37 21.90 10.79 34.14
N HIS A 38 20.90 11.54 34.60
CA HIS A 38 21.06 12.92 35.10
C HIS A 38 21.16 12.98 36.63
N ALA A 39 20.85 11.88 37.32
CA ALA A 39 20.90 11.76 38.76
C ALA A 39 21.17 10.31 39.14
N VAL A 40 21.86 10.10 40.26
CA VAL A 40 22.03 8.79 40.87
C VAL A 40 21.27 8.77 42.19
N ILE A 41 20.36 7.82 42.35
CA ILE A 41 19.63 7.64 43.60
C ILE A 41 20.41 6.67 44.47
N ALA A 42 20.84 7.17 45.63
CA ALA A 42 21.43 6.37 46.68
C ALA A 42 20.34 5.66 47.52
N PRO A 43 20.49 4.35 47.83
CA PRO A 43 19.64 3.64 48.78
C PRO A 43 19.61 4.28 50.17
N LYS A 44 18.50 4.10 50.90
CA LYS A 44 18.36 4.56 52.28
C LYS A 44 19.27 3.72 53.18
N GLY A 45 20.20 4.36 53.89
CA GLY A 45 21.17 3.70 54.77
C GLY A 45 22.63 3.82 54.32
N LEU A 46 22.90 4.43 53.17
CA LEU A 46 24.24 4.83 52.73
C LEU A 46 24.48 6.31 53.05
N ARG A 47 25.58 6.60 53.75
CA ARG A 47 26.03 7.97 54.02
C ARG A 47 27.26 8.29 53.20
N GLY A 48 27.25 9.45 52.55
CA GLY A 48 28.43 9.98 51.86
C GLY A 48 29.52 10.35 52.87
N VAL A 49 30.73 9.82 52.66
CA VAL A 49 31.93 10.15 53.43
C VAL A 49 32.79 11.09 52.58
N GLN A 50 33.10 12.28 53.10
CA GLN A 50 34.07 13.16 52.46
C GLN A 50 35.46 12.52 52.58
N ALA A 51 36.02 12.09 51.44
CA ALA A 51 37.40 11.61 51.39
C ALA A 51 38.36 12.77 51.73
N MET A 52 39.26 12.56 52.69
CA MET A 52 40.24 13.57 53.17
C MET A 52 41.24 14.07 52.11
N ASN A 53 41.16 13.61 50.86
CA ASN A 53 42.15 13.88 49.83
C ASN A 53 41.52 14.30 48.49
N THR A 54 40.45 15.10 48.54
CA THR A 54 39.89 15.76 47.35
C THR A 54 40.82 16.90 46.91
N GLN A 55 41.89 16.57 46.18
CA GLN A 55 42.52 17.58 45.32
C GLN A 55 41.50 18.08 44.31
N GLN A 56 41.61 19.35 43.89
CA GLN A 56 40.71 19.99 42.92
C GLN A 56 40.44 19.08 41.71
N LEU A 57 39.16 18.75 41.49
CA LEU A 57 38.66 17.86 40.44
C LEU A 57 39.23 18.21 39.05
N ASP A 58 39.47 19.50 38.82
CA ASP A 58 40.01 20.07 37.57
C ASP A 58 41.32 19.42 37.09
N LYS A 59 42.23 19.06 38.00
CA LYS A 59 43.57 18.59 37.60
C LYS A 59 43.63 17.10 37.25
N GLY A 60 42.75 16.29 37.84
CA GLY A 60 42.73 14.84 37.61
C GLY A 60 41.75 14.43 36.52
N ILE A 61 40.53 15.00 36.56
CA ILE A 61 39.46 14.66 35.63
C ILE A 61 39.68 15.33 34.28
N GLY A 62 40.13 16.58 34.25
CA GLY A 62 40.35 17.32 33.00
C GLY A 62 41.30 16.59 32.04
N PHE A 63 42.42 16.07 32.55
CA PHE A 63 43.38 15.33 31.72
C PHE A 63 42.86 13.95 31.29
N ALA A 64 42.11 13.27 32.15
CA ALA A 64 41.48 11.99 31.81
C ALA A 64 40.39 12.16 30.74
N LEU A 65 39.59 13.23 30.85
CA LEU A 65 38.59 13.63 29.85
C LEU A 65 39.24 13.98 28.52
N GLU A 66 40.26 14.86 28.51
CA GLU A 66 40.97 15.25 27.28
C GLU A 66 41.61 14.02 26.58
N SER A 67 42.20 13.11 27.35
CA SER A 67 42.74 11.86 26.81
C SER A 67 41.63 10.97 26.24
N ASN A 68 40.47 10.88 26.89
CA ASN A 68 39.34 10.11 26.39
C ASN A 68 38.69 10.76 25.17
N GLU A 69 38.55 12.07 25.12
CA GLU A 69 38.08 12.81 23.94
C GLU A 69 38.99 12.59 22.74
N ARG A 70 40.32 12.58 22.94
CA ARG A 70 41.26 12.27 21.85
C ARG A 70 41.19 10.82 21.39
N VAL A 71 40.97 9.88 22.30
CA VAL A 71 40.80 8.45 21.95
C VAL A 71 39.48 8.22 21.25
N MET A 72 38.41 8.83 21.76
CA MET A 72 37.12 8.92 21.10
C MET A 72 37.33 9.48 19.71
N ALA A 73 37.82 10.71 19.53
CA ALA A 73 38.10 11.34 18.23
C ALA A 73 38.91 10.45 17.26
N LYS A 74 39.91 9.72 17.75
CA LYS A 74 40.79 8.88 16.93
C LYS A 74 40.15 7.55 16.52
N HIS A 75 39.40 6.91 17.42
CA HIS A 75 38.68 5.66 17.13
C HIS A 75 37.27 5.92 16.60
N SER A 76 36.80 7.16 16.69
CA SER A 76 35.60 7.72 16.10
C SER A 76 35.83 8.34 14.73
N ALA A 77 36.98 8.08 14.10
CA ALA A 77 37.22 8.45 12.71
C ALA A 77 36.15 7.87 11.74
N GLY A 78 35.46 6.79 12.14
CA GLY A 78 34.23 6.29 11.48
C GLY A 78 32.91 6.59 12.21
N LEU A 79 32.94 7.21 13.40
CA LEU A 79 31.78 7.50 14.28
C LEU A 79 31.44 8.99 14.36
N SER A 80 32.35 9.89 14.01
CA SER A 80 32.09 11.32 14.10
C SER A 80 31.46 11.79 12.80
N SER A 81 30.31 12.45 12.94
CA SER A 81 29.83 13.42 11.95
C SER A 81 30.89 14.48 11.62
N SER A 82 32.05 14.50 12.28
CA SER A 82 33.21 15.28 11.86
C SER A 82 33.62 14.96 10.43
N THR A 83 33.56 13.73 9.91
CA THR A 83 33.82 13.52 8.47
C THR A 83 32.70 14.08 7.59
N LEU A 84 31.46 14.11 8.07
CA LEU A 84 30.30 14.76 7.42
C LEU A 84 30.40 16.30 7.43
N VAL A 85 30.91 16.89 8.50
CA VAL A 85 30.98 18.33 8.76
C VAL A 85 32.31 18.94 8.27
N GLN A 86 33.41 18.19 8.31
CA GLN A 86 34.75 18.62 7.90
C GLN A 86 34.98 18.49 6.39
N ASN A 87 34.22 17.64 5.69
CA ASN A 87 34.29 17.51 4.23
C ASN A 87 32.89 17.50 3.58
N PRO A 88 32.19 18.66 3.57
CA PRO A 88 30.88 18.78 2.92
C PRO A 88 30.93 18.56 1.40
N ASN A 89 32.12 18.65 0.78
CA ASN A 89 32.32 18.49 -0.67
C ASN A 89 32.83 17.10 -1.08
N ALA A 90 32.97 16.13 -0.16
CA ALA A 90 33.34 14.78 -0.54
C ALA A 90 32.19 14.13 -1.31
N ARG A 91 32.41 13.78 -2.59
CA ARG A 91 31.46 12.97 -3.36
C ARG A 91 31.39 11.58 -2.73
N ARG A 92 30.23 11.21 -2.21
CA ARG A 92 29.98 9.91 -1.57
C ARG A 92 29.07 9.06 -2.44
N ASN A 93 29.32 7.76 -2.42
CA ASN A 93 28.40 6.78 -2.99
C ASN A 93 27.21 6.59 -2.03
N GLU A 94 26.02 6.34 -2.57
CA GLU A 94 24.80 6.02 -1.82
C GLU A 94 25.01 4.86 -0.84
N LEU A 95 25.78 3.83 -1.24
CA LEU A 95 26.15 2.72 -0.37
C LEU A 95 26.99 3.17 0.83
N GLN A 96 27.88 4.14 0.64
CA GLN A 96 28.71 4.66 1.73
C GLN A 96 27.86 5.46 2.72
N VAL A 97 26.95 6.30 2.23
CA VAL A 97 26.02 7.07 3.08
C VAL A 97 25.12 6.12 3.87
N THR A 98 24.59 5.09 3.23
CA THR A 98 23.74 4.09 3.88
C THR A 98 24.51 3.33 4.96
N ALA A 99 25.73 2.87 4.70
CA ALA A 99 26.58 2.20 5.69
C ALA A 99 26.93 3.11 6.88
N GLU A 100 27.24 4.39 6.64
CA GLU A 100 27.50 5.39 7.69
C GLU A 100 26.24 5.64 8.56
N LEU A 101 25.07 5.72 7.93
CA LEU A 101 23.79 5.86 8.63
C LEU A 101 23.44 4.61 9.45
N GLU A 102 23.59 3.41 8.89
CA GLU A 102 23.38 2.15 9.62
C GLU A 102 24.29 2.04 10.84
N TYR A 103 25.56 2.42 10.70
CA TYR A 103 26.51 2.37 11.79
C TYR A 103 26.18 3.39 12.90
N THR A 104 25.77 4.60 12.52
CA THR A 104 25.26 5.62 13.46
C THR A 104 24.00 5.14 14.19
N ASN A 105 23.08 4.52 13.45
CA ASN A 105 21.84 3.96 13.98
C ASN A 105 22.10 2.82 14.97
N LYS A 106 23.07 1.94 14.68
CA LYS A 106 23.49 0.87 15.61
C LYS A 106 24.00 1.47 16.93
N MET A 107 24.83 2.50 16.87
CA MET A 107 25.35 3.16 18.08
C MET A 107 24.25 3.84 18.90
N GLN A 108 23.35 4.58 18.26
CA GLN A 108 22.19 5.16 18.93
C GLN A 108 21.30 4.07 19.53
N GLY A 109 21.09 2.97 18.80
CA GLY A 109 20.37 1.79 19.28
C GLY A 109 21.02 1.17 20.52
N PHE A 110 22.35 1.06 20.57
CA PHE A 110 23.08 0.59 21.76
C PHE A 110 22.94 1.54 22.95
N ALA A 111 23.14 2.84 22.73
CA ALA A 111 23.01 3.86 23.79
C ALA A 111 21.59 3.85 24.40
N ILE A 112 20.58 3.77 23.55
CA ILE A 112 19.18 3.67 23.98
C ILE A 112 18.89 2.32 24.66
N SER A 113 19.49 1.22 24.18
CA SER A 113 19.34 -0.10 24.81
C SER A 113 19.89 -0.13 26.24
N LEU A 114 20.99 0.57 26.49
CA LEU A 114 21.53 0.75 27.85
C LEU A 114 20.55 1.54 28.74
N PHE A 115 19.82 2.49 28.17
CA PHE A 115 18.79 3.26 28.89
C PHE A 115 17.52 2.45 29.17
N TYR A 116 17.11 1.54 28.28
CA TYR A 116 15.87 0.78 28.45
C TYR A 116 15.86 -0.10 29.71
N GLY A 117 16.99 -0.65 30.15
CA GLY A 117 17.03 -1.49 31.36
C GLY A 117 16.62 -0.73 32.63
N PRO A 118 17.27 0.40 32.98
CA PRO A 118 16.83 1.28 34.06
C PRO A 118 15.43 1.87 33.84
N TYR A 119 15.10 2.26 32.61
CA TYR A 119 13.81 2.85 32.27
C TYR A 119 12.64 1.87 32.46
N GLU A 120 12.80 0.60 32.08
CA GLU A 120 11.82 -0.46 32.32
C GLU A 120 11.54 -0.63 33.82
N LYS A 121 12.57 -0.62 34.67
CA LYS A 121 12.41 -0.67 36.12
C LYS A 121 11.66 0.54 36.66
N TYR A 122 11.96 1.73 36.14
CA TYR A 122 11.26 2.96 36.50
C TYR A 122 9.77 2.91 36.11
N MET A 123 9.46 2.52 34.88
CA MET A 123 8.08 2.39 34.39
C MET A 123 7.30 1.33 35.17
N ARG A 124 7.94 0.21 35.52
CA ARG A 124 7.38 -0.82 36.40
C ARG A 124 7.00 -0.25 37.76
N GLU A 125 7.89 0.52 38.38
CA GLU A 125 7.63 1.12 39.68
C GLU A 125 6.53 2.20 39.63
N LEU A 126 6.49 3.00 38.56
CA LEU A 126 5.40 3.96 38.32
C LEU A 126 4.05 3.25 38.20
N LEU A 127 3.98 2.16 37.44
CA LEU A 127 2.76 1.37 37.29
C LEU A 127 2.36 0.70 38.60
N ARG A 128 3.31 0.07 39.31
CA ARG A 128 3.08 -0.54 40.62
C ARG A 128 2.48 0.47 41.59
N ARG A 129 3.04 1.68 41.69
CA ARG A 129 2.52 2.75 42.56
C ARG A 129 1.16 3.24 42.11
N SER A 130 0.94 3.41 40.81
CA SER A 130 -0.34 3.92 40.28
C SER A 130 -1.52 2.97 40.52
N TYR A 131 -1.27 1.66 40.53
CA TYR A 131 -2.32 0.64 40.65
C TYR A 131 -2.41 -0.03 42.02
N SER A 132 -1.31 -0.08 42.80
CA SER A 132 -1.28 -0.75 44.11
C SER A 132 -1.32 0.20 45.31
N GLU A 133 -0.81 1.42 45.17
CA GLU A 133 -0.66 2.35 46.29
C GLU A 133 -1.63 3.54 46.18
N THR A 134 -2.27 3.88 47.30
CA THR A 134 -3.03 5.13 47.37
C THR A 134 -2.08 6.32 47.39
N GLN A 135 -2.22 7.20 46.41
CA GLN A 135 -1.40 8.40 46.30
C GLN A 135 -1.74 9.37 47.44
N ARG A 136 -0.73 9.75 48.24
CA ARG A 136 -0.91 10.70 49.36
C ARG A 136 -1.20 12.13 48.87
N ASP A 137 -0.61 12.50 47.74
CA ASP A 137 -0.82 13.81 47.12
C ASP A 137 -2.14 13.83 46.32
N PRO A 138 -3.06 14.77 46.60
CA PRO A 138 -4.31 14.93 45.86
C PRO A 138 -4.13 15.13 44.35
N LEU A 139 -3.06 15.80 43.90
CA LEU A 139 -2.83 16.07 42.48
C LEU A 139 -2.41 14.80 41.74
N LEU A 140 -1.47 14.05 42.30
CA LEU A 140 -1.06 12.73 41.80
C LEU A 140 -2.24 11.75 41.76
N ASN A 141 -3.10 11.74 42.78
CA ASN A 141 -4.28 10.90 42.79
C ASN A 141 -5.22 11.23 41.61
N ARG A 142 -5.48 12.52 41.35
CA ARG A 142 -6.29 12.95 40.19
C ARG A 142 -5.66 12.49 38.86
N MET A 143 -4.35 12.58 38.71
CA MET A 143 -3.66 12.12 37.49
C MET A 143 -3.83 10.62 37.27
N VAL A 144 -3.65 9.82 38.32
CA VAL A 144 -3.83 8.36 38.27
C VAL A 144 -5.27 8.00 37.93
N GLN A 145 -6.27 8.65 38.52
CA GLN A 145 -7.68 8.40 38.19
C GLN A 145 -7.99 8.76 36.73
N ARG A 146 -7.53 9.92 36.26
CA ARG A 146 -7.71 10.35 34.86
C ARG A 146 -7.12 9.34 33.87
N MET A 147 -5.96 8.76 34.20
CA MET A 147 -5.34 7.71 33.41
C MET A 147 -6.22 6.44 33.39
N LYS A 148 -6.69 5.97 34.54
CA LYS A 148 -7.58 4.79 34.64
C LYS A 148 -8.87 4.99 33.85
N ASP A 149 -9.49 6.16 33.94
CA ASP A 149 -10.69 6.53 33.19
C ASP A 149 -10.45 6.56 31.67
N ALA A 150 -9.25 6.99 31.25
CA ALA A 150 -8.88 6.95 29.84
C ALA A 150 -8.72 5.52 29.31
N CYS A 151 -8.16 4.61 30.11
CA CYS A 151 -8.08 3.20 29.76
C CYS A 151 -9.47 2.56 29.64
N MET A 152 -10.37 2.81 30.60
CA MET A 152 -11.74 2.28 30.56
C MET A 152 -12.52 2.80 29.36
N ARG A 153 -12.38 4.10 29.01
CA ARG A 153 -13.00 4.66 27.80
C ARG A 153 -12.50 4.04 26.49
N ARG A 154 -11.30 3.45 26.49
CA ARG A 154 -10.74 2.70 25.36
C ARG A 154 -11.12 1.21 25.38
N GLY A 155 -12.03 0.81 26.26
CA GLY A 155 -12.56 -0.56 26.33
C GLY A 155 -11.78 -1.50 27.25
N VAL A 156 -10.82 -1.01 28.05
CA VAL A 156 -10.12 -1.86 29.02
C VAL A 156 -11.05 -2.17 30.20
N PRO A 157 -11.35 -3.45 30.50
CA PRO A 157 -12.21 -3.80 31.63
C PRO A 157 -11.56 -3.40 32.96
N GLN A 158 -12.38 -2.88 33.89
CA GLN A 158 -11.89 -2.42 35.20
C GLN A 158 -11.18 -3.54 36.00
N GLU A 159 -11.63 -4.78 35.87
CA GLU A 159 -11.04 -5.94 36.54
C GLU A 159 -9.59 -6.20 36.13
N VAL A 160 -9.22 -5.85 34.89
CA VAL A 160 -7.87 -6.02 34.36
C VAL A 160 -6.90 -5.04 35.01
N LEU A 161 -7.36 -3.84 35.37
CA LEU A 161 -6.53 -2.81 36.01
C LEU A 161 -5.97 -3.25 37.37
N GLY A 162 -6.67 -4.16 38.06
CA GLY A 162 -6.21 -4.73 39.34
C GLY A 162 -5.34 -5.99 39.21
N ARG A 163 -5.23 -6.57 38.00
CA ARG A 163 -4.50 -7.83 37.73
C ARG A 163 -3.28 -7.63 36.84
N ILE A 164 -2.77 -6.40 36.75
CA ILE A 164 -1.61 -6.09 35.93
C ILE A 164 -0.37 -6.78 36.53
N ASP A 165 0.30 -7.61 35.72
CA ASP A 165 1.59 -8.18 36.08
C ASP A 165 2.70 -7.13 35.87
N TYR A 166 3.18 -6.58 36.99
CA TYR A 166 4.24 -5.58 36.98
C TYR A 166 5.60 -6.16 36.57
N GLU A 167 5.87 -7.43 36.85
CA GLU A 167 7.15 -8.06 36.51
C GLU A 167 7.27 -8.32 35.01
N ALA A 168 6.17 -8.71 34.37
CA ALA A 168 6.09 -8.87 32.93
C ALA A 168 6.01 -7.54 32.15
N THR A 169 5.78 -6.42 32.84
CA THR A 169 5.69 -5.10 32.21
C THR A 169 7.03 -4.68 31.60
N LYS A 170 7.00 -4.29 30.32
CA LYS A 170 8.15 -3.81 29.56
C LYS A 170 7.84 -2.47 28.90
N ALA A 171 8.85 -1.64 28.74
CA ALA A 171 8.76 -0.41 27.98
C ALA A 171 8.81 -0.75 26.48
N THR A 172 7.84 -0.26 25.71
CA THR A 172 7.85 -0.41 24.25
C THR A 172 9.10 0.26 23.70
N ARG A 173 9.90 -0.51 22.94
CA ARG A 173 11.12 0.02 22.33
C ARG A 173 10.77 0.76 21.04
N LEU A 174 11.23 1.99 20.93
CA LEU A 174 11.14 2.79 19.72
C LEU A 174 11.99 2.16 18.61
N GLN A 175 11.36 1.79 17.50
CA GLN A 175 12.06 1.36 16.29
C GLN A 175 12.92 2.51 15.75
N GLY A 176 14.12 2.18 15.26
CA GLY A 176 15.05 3.16 14.71
C GLY A 176 15.57 4.18 15.72
N ALA A 177 15.63 3.85 17.02
CA ALA A 177 16.18 4.74 18.04
C ALA A 177 15.47 6.12 18.13
N GLY A 178 14.23 6.22 17.63
CA GLY A 178 13.48 7.48 17.57
C GLY A 178 13.77 8.37 16.35
N SER A 179 14.75 8.03 15.51
CA SER A 179 15.08 8.78 14.29
C SER A 179 14.23 8.35 13.10
N LYS A 180 13.64 9.34 12.40
CA LYS A 180 12.85 9.14 11.17
C LYS A 180 13.65 8.42 10.08
N GLY A 181 14.90 8.84 9.86
CA GLY A 181 15.76 8.22 8.85
C GLY A 181 16.07 6.75 9.15
N SER A 182 16.23 6.42 10.43
CA SER A 182 16.51 5.04 10.87
C SER A 182 15.28 4.14 10.74
N ARG A 183 14.08 4.67 10.98
CA ARG A 183 12.82 3.95 10.73
C ARG A 183 12.60 3.72 9.24
N LEU A 184 12.87 4.71 8.39
CA LEU A 184 12.78 4.55 6.94
C LEU A 184 13.73 3.47 6.40
N ILE A 185 14.99 3.43 6.86
CA ILE A 185 15.95 2.37 6.47
C ILE A 185 15.43 0.99 6.92
N ALA A 186 14.88 0.89 8.14
CA ALA A 186 14.31 -0.36 8.61
C ALA A 186 13.10 -0.81 7.78
N TYR A 187 12.23 0.12 7.36
CA TYR A 187 11.13 -0.19 6.45
C TYR A 187 11.60 -0.56 5.04
N GLN A 188 12.67 0.05 4.53
CA GLN A 188 13.27 -0.33 3.25
C GLN A 188 13.78 -1.78 3.29
N GLN A 189 14.49 -2.17 4.36
CA GLN A 189 14.93 -3.55 4.57
C GLN A 189 13.74 -4.51 4.72
N LEU A 190 12.70 -4.11 5.45
CA LEU A 190 11.46 -4.89 5.54
C LEU A 190 10.75 -5.01 4.19
N GLY A 191 10.84 -3.99 3.34
CA GLY A 191 10.31 -3.96 1.98
C GLY A 191 10.95 -4.99 1.04
N GLU A 192 12.16 -5.47 1.32
CA GLU A 192 12.76 -6.59 0.57
C GLU A 192 11.95 -7.89 0.73
N LEU A 193 11.23 -8.02 1.85
CA LEU A 193 10.35 -9.15 2.14
C LEU A 193 8.90 -8.88 1.70
N TYR A 194 8.61 -7.74 1.06
CA TYR A 194 7.23 -7.35 0.73
C TYR A 194 6.50 -8.42 -0.10
N ALA A 195 7.18 -9.04 -1.06
CA ALA A 195 6.60 -10.08 -1.91
C ALA A 195 6.28 -11.39 -1.16
N SER A 196 6.92 -11.66 -0.01
CA SER A 196 6.64 -12.83 0.82
C SER A 196 5.63 -12.56 1.92
N MET A 197 5.20 -11.31 2.11
CA MET A 197 4.12 -10.96 3.03
C MET A 197 2.77 -11.44 2.47
N ASP A 198 1.88 -11.82 3.37
CA ASP A 198 0.49 -12.07 3.05
C ASP A 198 -0.23 -10.76 2.69
N PRO A 199 -1.43 -10.80 2.06
CA PRO A 199 -2.11 -9.59 1.64
C PRO A 199 -2.38 -8.59 2.77
N GLN A 200 -2.70 -9.08 3.98
CA GLN A 200 -2.90 -8.23 5.14
C GLN A 200 -1.59 -7.59 5.62
N GLY A 201 -0.49 -8.34 5.62
CA GLY A 201 0.85 -7.82 5.92
C GLY A 201 1.29 -6.74 4.94
N GLN A 202 1.00 -6.91 3.64
CA GLN A 202 1.28 -5.89 2.62
C GLN A 202 0.47 -4.61 2.84
N GLU A 203 -0.83 -4.72 3.17
CA GLU A 203 -1.68 -3.57 3.49
C GLU A 203 -1.16 -2.80 4.72
N ASN A 204 -0.83 -3.53 5.80
CA ASN A 204 -0.23 -2.96 7.01
C ASN A 204 1.10 -2.24 6.70
N PHE A 205 1.99 -2.91 5.95
CA PHE A 205 3.28 -2.35 5.57
C PHE A 205 3.13 -1.04 4.80
N ASN A 206 2.22 -0.98 3.82
CA ASN A 206 2.00 0.22 3.03
C ASN A 206 1.51 1.38 3.89
N PHE A 207 0.57 1.12 4.80
CA PHE A 207 0.07 2.12 5.73
C PHE A 207 1.16 2.63 6.68
N ASP A 208 1.92 1.72 7.28
CA ASP A 208 2.99 2.04 8.23
C ASP A 208 4.13 2.80 7.55
N PHE A 209 4.52 2.38 6.35
CA PHE A 209 5.54 3.06 5.55
C PHE A 209 5.09 4.46 5.12
N ALA A 210 3.85 4.61 4.69
CA ALA A 210 3.27 5.91 4.33
C ALA A 210 3.19 6.86 5.54
N THR A 211 2.82 6.32 6.70
CA THR A 211 2.79 7.06 7.97
C THR A 211 4.18 7.58 8.33
N GLU A 212 5.22 6.76 8.10
CA GLU A 212 6.59 7.18 8.36
C GLU A 212 7.07 8.23 7.35
N ILE A 213 6.70 8.13 6.06
CA ILE A 213 7.09 9.11 5.05
C ILE A 213 6.46 10.48 5.33
N ARG A 214 5.15 10.52 5.55
CA ARG A 214 4.40 11.74 5.80
C ARG A 214 3.86 11.80 7.22
N ASP A 215 2.66 11.26 7.41
CA ASP A 215 1.88 11.26 8.64
C ASP A 215 0.70 10.29 8.49
N ALA A 216 0.02 10.01 9.61
CA ALA A 216 -1.10 9.06 9.65
C ALA A 216 -2.31 9.56 8.82
N GLU A 217 -2.52 10.86 8.70
CA GLU A 217 -3.64 11.43 7.94
C GLU A 217 -3.45 11.22 6.43
N ALA A 218 -2.24 11.46 5.92
CA ALA A 218 -1.89 11.15 4.54
C ALA A 218 -1.93 9.64 4.27
N ALA A 219 -1.44 8.82 5.21
CA ALA A 219 -1.49 7.37 5.08
C ALA A 219 -2.94 6.88 4.97
N GLU A 220 -3.83 7.35 5.84
CA GLU A 220 -5.26 7.04 5.79
C GLU A 220 -5.94 7.58 4.52
N ARG A 221 -5.51 8.74 4.02
CA ARG A 221 -6.03 9.30 2.77
C ARG A 221 -5.70 8.42 1.57
N TYR A 222 -4.46 7.93 1.46
CA TYR A 222 -3.99 7.21 0.27
C TYR A 222 -4.22 5.70 0.32
N PHE A 223 -4.10 5.09 1.50
CA PHE A 223 -4.16 3.62 1.66
C PHE A 223 -5.37 3.15 2.47
N GLY A 224 -6.09 4.05 3.14
CA GLY A 224 -7.13 3.68 4.12
C GLY A 224 -6.51 3.12 5.40
N ARG A 225 -7.34 2.80 6.40
CA ARG A 225 -6.85 2.08 7.59
C ARG A 225 -6.80 0.59 7.31
N PRO A 226 -5.79 -0.15 7.79
CA PRO A 226 -5.76 -1.59 7.60
C PRO A 226 -7.02 -2.27 8.16
N GLY A 227 -7.62 -3.16 7.37
CA GLY A 227 -8.90 -3.81 7.71
C GLY A 227 -10.15 -2.98 7.43
N GLU A 228 -10.03 -1.67 7.24
CA GLU A 228 -11.09 -0.79 6.75
C GLU A 228 -10.90 -0.58 5.24
N ARG A 229 -11.16 -1.64 4.46
CA ARG A 229 -11.19 -1.47 3.00
C ARG A 229 -12.28 -0.46 2.65
N ARG A 230 -11.86 0.69 2.11
CA ARG A 230 -12.77 1.51 1.31
C ARG A 230 -13.08 0.68 0.07
N GLY A 231 -14.29 0.11 0.01
CA GLY A 231 -14.81 -0.36 -1.26
C GLY A 231 -14.75 0.81 -2.24
N HIS A 232 -14.35 0.55 -3.49
CA HIS A 232 -14.52 1.54 -4.53
C HIS A 232 -16.02 1.84 -4.62
N VAL A 233 -16.42 3.08 -4.34
CA VAL A 233 -17.82 3.54 -4.52
C VAL A 233 -18.28 3.21 -5.95
N ASP A 234 -17.33 3.29 -6.89
CA ASP A 234 -17.46 2.90 -8.29
C ASP A 234 -17.96 1.44 -8.49
N ILE A 235 -17.64 0.49 -7.59
CA ILE A 235 -18.17 -0.88 -7.69
C ILE A 235 -19.67 -0.88 -7.41
N SER A 236 -20.11 -0.21 -6.34
CA SER A 236 -21.54 -0.13 -6.02
C SER A 236 -22.31 0.65 -7.08
N LEU A 237 -21.67 1.68 -7.66
CA LEU A 237 -22.27 2.49 -8.72
C LEU A 237 -22.42 1.70 -10.02
N ALA A 238 -21.36 1.04 -10.49
CA ALA A 238 -21.40 0.21 -11.68
C ALA A 238 -22.44 -0.93 -11.58
N ASN A 239 -22.61 -1.52 -10.39
CA ASN A 239 -23.68 -2.50 -10.15
C ASN A 239 -25.09 -1.90 -10.22
N LEU A 240 -25.28 -0.65 -9.79
CA LEU A 240 -26.55 0.05 -9.94
C LEU A 240 -26.81 0.40 -11.41
N GLU A 241 -25.79 0.88 -12.13
CA GLU A 241 -25.86 1.19 -13.55
C GLU A 241 -26.17 -0.05 -14.40
N ASN A 242 -25.66 -1.23 -14.02
CA ASN A 242 -26.03 -2.48 -14.68
C ASN A 242 -27.53 -2.74 -14.65
N ASN A 243 -28.23 -2.42 -13.55
CA ASN A 243 -29.69 -2.57 -13.48
C ASN A 243 -30.38 -1.65 -14.50
N ASP A 244 -29.99 -0.38 -14.53
CA ASP A 244 -30.56 0.61 -15.46
C ASP A 244 -30.29 0.23 -16.93
N LEU A 245 -29.06 -0.21 -17.23
CA LEU A 245 -28.63 -0.64 -18.56
C LEU A 245 -29.37 -1.90 -19.02
N LEU A 246 -29.57 -2.88 -18.14
CA LEU A 246 -30.32 -4.11 -18.45
C LEU A 246 -31.82 -3.88 -18.59
N GLU A 247 -32.36 -2.82 -17.97
CA GLU A 247 -33.75 -2.36 -18.17
C GLU A 247 -33.95 -1.60 -19.49
N GLY A 248 -32.87 -1.31 -20.22
CA GLY A 248 -32.93 -0.62 -21.51
C GLY A 248 -32.53 0.86 -21.45
N THR A 249 -32.21 1.38 -20.27
CA THR A 249 -31.87 2.80 -20.09
C THR A 249 -30.38 3.00 -20.36
N MET A 250 -30.06 3.83 -21.35
CA MET A 250 -28.66 4.21 -21.60
C MET A 250 -28.15 5.15 -20.52
N VAL A 251 -27.07 4.75 -19.85
CA VAL A 251 -26.27 5.60 -18.96
C VAL A 251 -25.01 6.03 -19.70
N GLU A 252 -24.72 7.33 -19.73
CA GLU A 252 -23.47 7.84 -20.31
C GLU A 252 -22.32 7.72 -19.29
N PRO A 253 -21.11 7.28 -19.69
CA PRO A 253 -19.97 7.19 -18.78
C PRO A 253 -19.61 8.56 -18.18
N VAL A 254 -19.49 8.64 -16.86
CA VAL A 254 -19.25 9.92 -16.17
C VAL A 254 -17.75 10.21 -16.03
N PRO A 255 -17.29 11.42 -16.39
CA PRO A 255 -15.90 11.84 -16.16
C PRO A 255 -15.59 11.92 -14.66
N GLY A 256 -14.67 11.08 -14.18
CA GLY A 256 -14.20 11.08 -12.78
C GLY A 256 -14.38 9.73 -12.07
N GLU A 257 -15.22 8.85 -12.61
CA GLU A 257 -15.33 7.46 -12.18
C GLU A 257 -14.10 6.66 -12.58
N ASN A 258 -13.82 5.59 -11.82
CA ASN A 258 -12.76 4.67 -12.17
C ASN A 258 -13.23 3.71 -13.27
N SER A 259 -13.00 4.10 -14.53
CA SER A 259 -13.43 3.34 -15.71
C SER A 259 -12.91 1.90 -15.75
N MET A 260 -11.72 1.62 -15.17
CA MET A 260 -11.19 0.24 -15.12
C MET A 260 -11.98 -0.66 -14.17
N VAL A 261 -12.52 -0.09 -13.10
CA VAL A 261 -13.40 -0.80 -12.16
C VAL A 261 -14.76 -1.00 -12.79
N HIS A 262 -15.36 0.06 -13.37
CA HIS A 262 -16.65 -0.03 -14.07
C HIS A 262 -16.61 -1.08 -15.20
N LEU A 263 -15.60 -1.03 -16.07
CA LEU A 263 -15.44 -2.00 -17.16
C LEU A 263 -15.40 -3.44 -16.66
N GLY A 264 -14.70 -3.71 -15.55
CA GLY A 264 -14.67 -5.04 -14.96
C GLY A 264 -16.06 -5.56 -14.60
N ILE A 265 -16.86 -4.71 -13.92
CA ILE A 265 -18.21 -5.05 -13.45
C ILE A 265 -19.20 -5.19 -14.62
N HIS A 266 -19.19 -4.27 -15.60
CA HIS A 266 -20.09 -4.35 -16.74
C HIS A 266 -19.77 -5.55 -17.66
N ILE A 267 -18.49 -5.88 -17.82
CA ILE A 267 -18.07 -7.04 -18.62
C ILE A 267 -18.42 -8.35 -17.93
N GLU A 268 -18.28 -8.44 -16.60
CA GLU A 268 -18.70 -9.62 -15.84
C GLU A 268 -20.18 -9.93 -16.08
N GLU A 269 -21.05 -8.92 -16.04
CA GLU A 269 -22.48 -9.07 -16.33
C GLU A 269 -22.75 -9.53 -17.77
N LEU A 270 -22.03 -8.98 -18.76
CA LEU A 270 -22.12 -9.44 -20.15
C LEU A 270 -21.71 -10.92 -20.28
N VAL A 271 -20.66 -11.35 -19.59
CA VAL A 271 -20.16 -12.73 -19.63
C VAL A 271 -21.17 -13.68 -18.98
N ILE A 272 -21.74 -13.32 -17.83
CA ILE A 272 -22.79 -14.12 -17.16
C ILE A 272 -23.96 -14.35 -18.13
N GLY A 273 -24.48 -13.28 -18.75
CA GLY A 273 -25.58 -13.43 -19.71
C GLY A 273 -25.20 -14.27 -20.94
N LEU A 274 -23.95 -14.22 -21.41
CA LEU A 274 -23.47 -15.07 -22.50
C LEU A 274 -23.44 -16.56 -22.13
N GLU A 275 -23.12 -16.88 -20.88
CA GLU A 275 -23.19 -18.26 -20.37
C GLU A 275 -24.64 -18.78 -20.34
N GLU A 276 -25.62 -17.92 -20.01
CA GLU A 276 -27.05 -18.26 -20.06
C GLU A 276 -27.53 -18.56 -21.48
N VAL A 277 -27.05 -17.81 -22.49
CA VAL A 277 -27.32 -18.10 -23.91
C VAL A 277 -26.68 -19.42 -24.34
N ASN A 278 -25.43 -19.65 -23.96
CA ASN A 278 -24.70 -20.88 -24.32
C ASN A 278 -25.29 -22.14 -23.68
N SER A 279 -25.86 -22.00 -22.47
CA SER A 279 -26.58 -23.08 -21.78
C SER A 279 -28.03 -23.25 -22.27
N GLY A 280 -28.50 -22.40 -23.17
CA GLY A 280 -29.84 -22.44 -23.74
C GLY A 280 -30.95 -22.02 -22.77
N GLN A 281 -30.60 -21.31 -21.70
CA GLN A 281 -31.58 -20.79 -20.73
C GLN A 281 -32.32 -19.56 -21.27
N ILE A 282 -31.64 -18.75 -22.08
CA ILE A 282 -32.20 -17.55 -22.73
C ILE A 282 -31.96 -17.66 -24.24
N ASP A 283 -32.97 -17.27 -25.02
CA ASP A 283 -32.81 -17.19 -26.48
C ASP A 283 -31.84 -16.06 -26.88
N ILE A 284 -31.04 -16.30 -27.92
CA ILE A 284 -30.04 -15.32 -28.35
C ILE A 284 -30.68 -13.99 -28.77
N ALA A 285 -31.91 -13.99 -29.31
CA ALA A 285 -32.61 -12.76 -29.68
C ALA A 285 -33.00 -11.96 -28.43
N GLU A 286 -33.55 -12.63 -27.42
CA GLU A 286 -33.95 -12.01 -26.16
C GLU A 286 -32.74 -11.42 -25.42
N TRP A 287 -31.67 -12.20 -25.27
CA TRP A 287 -30.44 -11.73 -24.64
C TRP A 287 -29.85 -10.53 -25.38
N THR A 288 -29.85 -10.58 -26.73
CA THR A 288 -29.30 -9.51 -27.56
C THR A 288 -30.04 -8.21 -27.32
N MET A 289 -31.38 -8.22 -27.33
CA MET A 289 -32.17 -6.99 -27.13
C MET A 289 -31.94 -6.39 -25.75
N ARG A 290 -31.80 -7.22 -24.71
CA ARG A 290 -31.55 -6.80 -23.34
C ARG A 290 -30.16 -6.20 -23.13
N ASN A 291 -29.13 -6.70 -23.82
CA ASN A 291 -27.73 -6.37 -23.53
C ASN A 291 -27.10 -5.31 -24.47
N ILE A 292 -27.81 -4.85 -25.50
CA ILE A 292 -27.34 -3.76 -26.37
C ILE A 292 -26.92 -2.51 -25.59
N PRO A 293 -27.71 -2.00 -24.62
CA PRO A 293 -27.34 -0.81 -23.86
C PRO A 293 -26.07 -1.01 -23.04
N LEU A 294 -25.99 -2.12 -22.31
CA LEU A 294 -24.83 -2.49 -21.49
C LEU A 294 -23.56 -2.62 -22.34
N TRP A 295 -23.66 -3.30 -23.49
CA TRP A 295 -22.53 -3.43 -24.41
C TRP A 295 -22.09 -2.08 -24.98
N ARG A 296 -23.04 -1.21 -25.37
CA ARG A 296 -22.73 0.13 -25.86
C ARG A 296 -22.04 0.97 -24.78
N HIS A 297 -22.53 0.90 -23.54
CA HIS A 297 -21.89 1.56 -22.41
C HIS A 297 -20.45 1.06 -22.22
N CYS A 298 -20.19 -0.24 -22.30
CA CYS A 298 -18.83 -0.79 -22.24
C CYS A 298 -17.91 -0.24 -23.34
N VAL A 299 -18.42 -0.09 -24.57
CA VAL A 299 -17.66 0.50 -25.69
C VAL A 299 -17.34 1.97 -25.40
N ASP A 300 -18.34 2.74 -24.95
CA ASP A 300 -18.18 4.17 -24.66
C ASP A 300 -17.18 4.39 -23.50
N THR A 301 -17.25 3.55 -22.46
CA THR A 301 -16.29 3.56 -21.35
C THR A 301 -14.88 3.15 -21.81
N LEU A 302 -14.75 2.14 -22.68
CA LEU A 302 -13.45 1.74 -23.26
C LEU A 302 -12.80 2.85 -24.08
N ASP A 303 -13.59 3.59 -24.87
CA ASP A 303 -13.10 4.68 -25.72
C ASP A 303 -12.67 5.89 -24.89
N ALA A 304 -13.36 6.16 -23.77
CA ALA A 304 -13.00 7.21 -22.83
C ALA A 304 -11.81 6.85 -21.91
N THR A 305 -11.45 5.56 -21.79
CA THR A 305 -10.46 5.08 -20.84
C THR A 305 -9.03 5.22 -21.37
N SER A 306 -8.16 5.87 -20.58
CA SER A 306 -6.71 5.87 -20.76
C SER A 306 -6.03 5.43 -19.47
N VAL A 307 -5.12 4.45 -19.54
CA VAL A 307 -4.45 3.85 -18.39
C VAL A 307 -2.93 3.90 -18.49
N PRO A 308 -2.21 3.86 -17.36
CA PRO A 308 -0.75 3.68 -17.36
C PRO A 308 -0.30 2.37 -18.02
N GLU A 309 0.94 2.34 -18.52
CA GLU A 309 1.49 1.18 -19.25
C GLU A 309 1.36 -0.15 -18.49
N ALA A 310 1.54 -0.14 -17.16
CA ALA A 310 1.38 -1.31 -16.31
C ALA A 310 -0.02 -1.96 -16.37
N MET A 311 -1.07 -1.20 -16.69
CA MET A 311 -2.46 -1.68 -16.76
C MET A 311 -2.95 -1.89 -18.20
N MET A 312 -2.11 -1.60 -19.21
CA MET A 312 -2.47 -1.76 -20.62
C MET A 312 -2.82 -3.19 -21.00
N SER A 313 -2.17 -4.18 -20.38
CA SER A 313 -2.49 -5.60 -20.62
C SER A 313 -3.92 -5.94 -20.20
N GLN A 314 -4.36 -5.43 -19.04
CA GLN A 314 -5.71 -5.63 -18.54
C GLN A 314 -6.75 -4.91 -19.41
N LEU A 315 -6.51 -3.64 -19.78
CA LEU A 315 -7.39 -2.90 -20.68
C LEU A 315 -7.54 -3.59 -22.05
N ASN A 316 -6.46 -4.18 -22.58
CA ASN A 316 -6.52 -4.95 -23.82
C ASN A 316 -7.35 -6.24 -23.68
N SER A 317 -7.28 -6.91 -22.52
CA SER A 317 -8.16 -8.04 -22.22
C SER A 317 -9.64 -7.62 -22.20
N TYR A 318 -9.98 -6.51 -21.55
CA TYR A 318 -11.34 -5.96 -21.57
C TYR A 318 -11.81 -5.62 -22.97
N ARG A 319 -10.95 -4.99 -23.78
CA ARG A 319 -11.28 -4.69 -25.19
C ARG A 319 -11.62 -5.96 -25.98
N GLN A 320 -10.89 -7.06 -25.77
CA GLN A 320 -11.18 -8.33 -26.43
C GLN A 320 -12.53 -8.91 -25.99
N GLN A 321 -12.85 -8.87 -24.70
CA GLN A 321 -14.12 -9.39 -24.17
C GLN A 321 -15.32 -8.58 -24.68
N VAL A 322 -15.23 -7.24 -24.68
CA VAL A 322 -16.29 -6.38 -25.25
C VAL A 322 -16.45 -6.59 -26.76
N GLN A 323 -15.35 -6.86 -27.48
CA GLN A 323 -15.41 -7.19 -28.90
C GLN A 323 -16.14 -8.52 -29.13
N GLN A 324 -15.83 -9.56 -28.35
CA GLN A 324 -16.51 -10.86 -28.44
C GLN A 324 -18.01 -10.74 -28.17
N ALA A 325 -18.40 -10.01 -27.12
CA ALA A 325 -19.80 -9.73 -26.83
C ALA A 325 -20.49 -8.99 -27.99
N GLY A 326 -19.81 -8.00 -28.60
CA GLY A 326 -20.32 -7.27 -29.76
C GLY A 326 -20.54 -8.13 -31.01
N GLU A 327 -19.71 -9.15 -31.23
CA GLU A 327 -19.91 -10.12 -32.32
C GLU A 327 -21.17 -10.96 -32.10
N ILE A 328 -21.42 -11.38 -30.87
CA ILE A 328 -22.61 -12.17 -30.51
C ILE A 328 -23.88 -11.33 -30.64
N ILE A 329 -23.86 -10.09 -30.14
CA ILE A 329 -24.96 -9.12 -30.30
C ILE A 329 -25.27 -8.90 -31.78
N ASN A 330 -24.26 -8.72 -32.63
CA ASN A 330 -24.47 -8.57 -34.07
C ASN A 330 -25.10 -9.81 -34.71
N ASN A 331 -24.68 -11.00 -34.30
CA ASN A 331 -25.26 -12.25 -34.79
C ASN A 331 -26.71 -12.41 -34.35
N GLY A 332 -27.03 -12.07 -33.10
CA GLY A 332 -28.40 -12.04 -32.59
C GLY A 332 -29.29 -11.03 -33.33
N LEU A 333 -28.79 -9.82 -33.61
CA LEU A 333 -29.52 -8.82 -34.40
C LEU A 333 -29.79 -9.28 -35.83
N ARG A 334 -28.83 -9.96 -36.47
CA ARG A 334 -29.05 -10.57 -37.78
C ARG A 334 -30.09 -11.69 -37.71
N HIS A 335 -30.13 -12.44 -36.62
CA HIS A 335 -31.14 -13.48 -36.40
C HIS A 335 -32.54 -12.87 -36.25
N ILE A 336 -32.68 -11.82 -35.44
CA ILE A 336 -33.92 -11.05 -35.24
C ILE A 336 -34.44 -10.50 -36.57
N ASN A 337 -33.58 -9.84 -37.36
CA ASN A 337 -33.98 -9.28 -38.65
C ASN A 337 -34.49 -10.37 -39.61
N LYS A 338 -33.83 -11.54 -39.66
CA LYS A 338 -34.29 -12.67 -40.47
C LYS A 338 -35.65 -13.22 -40.03
N LEU A 339 -35.90 -13.29 -38.72
CA LEU A 339 -37.20 -13.72 -38.19
C LEU A 339 -38.31 -12.72 -38.56
N ARG A 340 -38.02 -11.42 -38.50
CA ARG A 340 -38.96 -10.36 -38.87
C ARG A 340 -39.29 -10.38 -40.36
N ASP A 341 -38.29 -10.55 -41.21
CA ASP A 341 -38.46 -10.60 -42.66
C ASP A 341 -39.18 -11.90 -43.10
N GLY A 342 -38.91 -13.03 -42.43
CA GLY A 342 -39.58 -14.30 -42.69
C GLY A 342 -41.05 -14.37 -42.24
N GLN A 343 -41.46 -13.56 -41.25
CA GLN A 343 -42.87 -13.43 -40.87
C GLN A 343 -43.65 -12.46 -41.78
N GLY A 344 -43.00 -11.46 -42.37
CA GLY A 344 -43.62 -10.52 -43.31
C GLY A 344 -44.05 -11.13 -44.65
N ASP A 345 -43.42 -12.24 -45.06
CA ASP A 345 -43.71 -12.91 -46.34
C ASP A 345 -44.84 -13.97 -46.24
N MET A 346 -45.33 -14.27 -45.03
CA MET A 346 -46.48 -15.17 -44.82
C MET A 346 -47.84 -14.45 -44.71
N SER A 347 -47.88 -13.11 -44.71
CA SER A 347 -49.13 -12.34 -44.59
C SER A 347 -49.64 -11.70 -45.89
N GLN A 348 -49.00 -11.93 -47.05
CA GLN A 348 -49.42 -11.39 -48.35
C GLN A 348 -49.96 -12.45 -49.35
N GLY A 349 -50.43 -13.58 -48.84
CA GLY A 349 -50.82 -14.73 -49.66
C GLY A 349 -52.22 -15.31 -49.39
N MET A 350 -53.22 -14.53 -48.94
CA MET A 350 -54.61 -14.97 -48.99
C MET A 350 -55.56 -13.82 -49.33
N ALA A 351 -56.19 -13.94 -50.50
CA ALA A 351 -57.35 -13.15 -50.90
C ALA A 351 -58.52 -13.45 -49.95
N PRO A 352 -59.27 -12.45 -49.45
CA PRO A 352 -60.55 -12.70 -48.81
C PRO A 352 -61.63 -12.78 -49.88
N ASN A 353 -62.20 -13.98 -50.02
CA ASN A 353 -63.56 -14.14 -50.52
C ASN A 353 -64.52 -13.48 -49.51
N ASP A 354 -65.53 -12.80 -50.03
CA ASP A 354 -66.64 -12.25 -49.25
C ASP A 354 -67.47 -13.35 -48.56
N GLU A 355 -68.12 -12.92 -47.46
CA GLU A 355 -69.15 -13.61 -46.65
C GLU A 355 -68.69 -14.64 -45.60
N GLN A 356 -68.36 -14.17 -44.40
CA GLN A 356 -69.21 -14.34 -43.20
C GLN A 356 -68.54 -13.73 -41.95
N ALA A 357 -69.18 -12.70 -41.40
CA ALA A 357 -68.84 -12.12 -40.11
C ALA A 357 -69.44 -12.95 -38.96
N ALA A 358 -68.66 -13.27 -37.93
CA ALA A 358 -68.93 -12.90 -36.54
C ALA A 358 -67.89 -13.46 -35.55
N MET A 359 -67.28 -12.51 -34.81
CA MET A 359 -66.87 -12.60 -33.40
C MET A 359 -65.69 -13.51 -33.00
N GLU A 360 -64.50 -12.89 -32.85
CA GLU A 360 -63.81 -12.84 -31.54
C GLU A 360 -62.65 -11.81 -31.53
N GLY A 361 -62.83 -10.76 -30.73
CA GLY A 361 -61.83 -10.02 -29.95
C GLY A 361 -60.42 -9.75 -30.52
N GLY A 362 -60.29 -8.88 -31.51
CA GLY A 362 -59.04 -8.15 -31.77
C GLY A 362 -59.25 -6.67 -31.50
N VAL A 363 -58.78 -6.15 -30.36
CA VAL A 363 -58.74 -4.70 -30.13
C VAL A 363 -57.76 -4.11 -31.15
N PRO A 364 -58.18 -3.20 -32.06
CA PRO A 364 -57.25 -2.58 -32.99
C PRO A 364 -56.30 -1.68 -32.18
N MET A 365 -54.99 -1.91 -32.34
CA MET A 365 -53.95 -1.05 -31.77
C MET A 365 -54.24 0.42 -32.06
N SER A 366 -54.11 1.28 -31.06
CA SER A 366 -54.32 2.71 -31.27
C SER A 366 -53.19 3.29 -32.14
N PRO A 367 -53.45 4.32 -32.97
CA PRO A 367 -52.43 4.98 -33.80
C PRO A 367 -51.21 5.48 -33.01
N GLU A 368 -51.39 5.85 -31.73
CA GLU A 368 -50.33 6.25 -30.81
C GLU A 368 -49.38 5.11 -30.44
N GLN A 369 -49.90 3.89 -30.24
CA GLN A 369 -49.06 2.72 -29.95
C GLN A 369 -48.23 2.29 -31.16
N SER A 370 -48.78 2.39 -32.37
CA SER A 370 -48.01 2.12 -33.60
C SER A 370 -46.92 3.17 -33.87
N ALA A 371 -47.18 4.44 -33.54
CA ALA A 371 -46.19 5.51 -33.69
C ALA A 371 -45.04 5.39 -32.67
N SER A 372 -45.36 5.02 -31.42
CA SER A 372 -44.35 4.75 -30.39
C SER A 372 -43.50 3.50 -30.70
N GLN A 373 -44.10 2.47 -31.30
CA GLN A 373 -43.35 1.29 -31.76
C GLN A 373 -42.42 1.64 -32.93
N GLN A 374 -42.88 2.43 -33.91
CA GLN A 374 -42.04 2.90 -35.01
C GLN A 374 -40.88 3.81 -34.55
N ASP A 375 -41.11 4.67 -33.55
CA ASP A 375 -40.05 5.52 -32.98
C ASP A 375 -39.00 4.68 -32.22
N ASN A 376 -39.43 3.66 -31.47
CA ASN A 376 -38.53 2.72 -30.81
C ASN A 376 -37.75 1.88 -31.84
N ASP A 377 -38.38 1.43 -32.92
CA ASP A 377 -37.70 0.69 -34.00
C ASP A 377 -36.66 1.56 -34.71
N LEU A 378 -36.96 2.84 -34.95
CA LEU A 378 -36.02 3.81 -35.52
C LEU A 378 -34.84 4.10 -34.59
N LYS A 379 -35.09 4.23 -33.28
CA LYS A 379 -34.03 4.37 -32.27
C LYS A 379 -33.15 3.12 -32.23
N MET A 380 -33.73 1.93 -32.22
CA MET A 380 -32.98 0.68 -32.28
C MET A 380 -32.17 0.54 -33.57
N ALA A 381 -32.73 0.92 -34.72
CA ALA A 381 -32.01 0.93 -36.00
C ALA A 381 -30.84 1.91 -36.01
N ARG A 382 -31.00 3.09 -35.37
CA ARG A 382 -29.90 4.05 -35.21
C ARG A 382 -28.82 3.54 -34.27
N ILE A 383 -29.21 2.95 -33.13
CA ILE A 383 -28.29 2.32 -32.18
C ILE A 383 -27.52 1.17 -32.87
N PHE A 384 -28.20 0.40 -33.72
CA PHE A 384 -27.57 -0.65 -34.53
C PHE A 384 -26.54 -0.10 -35.50
N ALA A 385 -26.87 0.97 -36.25
CA ALA A 385 -25.94 1.59 -37.19
C ALA A 385 -24.71 2.19 -36.47
N GLU A 386 -24.92 2.86 -35.34
CA GLU A 386 -23.85 3.43 -34.51
C GLU A 386 -22.98 2.33 -33.89
N GLY A 387 -23.58 1.25 -33.39
CA GLY A 387 -22.87 0.10 -32.84
C GLY A 387 -22.02 -0.63 -33.88
N GLN A 388 -22.56 -0.86 -35.08
CA GLN A 388 -21.79 -1.46 -36.18
C GLN A 388 -20.60 -0.59 -36.61
N ALA A 389 -20.80 0.73 -36.69
CA ALA A 389 -19.72 1.65 -37.01
C ALA A 389 -18.60 1.61 -35.95
N LYS A 390 -18.96 1.57 -34.67
CA LYS A 390 -17.98 1.49 -33.57
C LYS A 390 -17.22 0.16 -33.54
N ILE A 391 -17.90 -0.96 -33.79
CA ILE A 391 -17.24 -2.28 -33.89
C ILE A 391 -16.24 -2.29 -35.04
N GLU A 392 -16.60 -1.74 -36.20
CA GLU A 392 -15.70 -1.69 -37.35
C GLU A 392 -14.48 -0.80 -37.05
N ILE A 393 -14.67 0.34 -36.38
CA ILE A 393 -13.56 1.19 -35.91
C ILE A 393 -12.68 0.43 -34.90
N LEU A 394 -13.26 -0.28 -33.94
CA LEU A 394 -12.54 -1.11 -32.98
C LEU A 394 -11.75 -2.23 -33.65
N ARG A 395 -12.33 -2.89 -34.65
CA ARG A 395 -11.68 -3.93 -35.44
C ARG A 395 -10.49 -3.36 -36.22
N GLN A 396 -10.68 -2.22 -36.89
CA GLN A 396 -9.62 -1.55 -37.64
C GLN A 396 -8.48 -1.07 -36.74
N THR A 397 -8.80 -0.49 -35.58
CA THR A 397 -7.79 -0.02 -34.62
C THR A 397 -7.04 -1.16 -33.94
N SER A 398 -7.73 -2.25 -33.59
CA SER A 398 -7.11 -3.47 -33.06
C SER A 398 -6.16 -4.09 -34.09
N GLN A 399 -6.61 -4.23 -35.34
CA GLN A 399 -5.79 -4.76 -36.42
C GLN A 399 -4.55 -3.87 -36.69
N ALA A 400 -4.73 -2.55 -36.74
CA ALA A 400 -3.64 -1.60 -36.90
C ALA A 400 -2.61 -1.70 -35.76
N LYS A 401 -3.05 -1.88 -34.51
CA LYS A 401 -2.13 -2.09 -33.37
C LYS A 401 -1.35 -3.38 -33.49
N ILE A 402 -2.00 -4.48 -33.86
CA ILE A 402 -1.32 -5.77 -34.09
C ILE A 402 -0.27 -5.64 -35.19
N ASP A 403 -0.59 -4.92 -36.26
CA ASP A 403 0.32 -4.72 -37.38
C ASP A 403 1.50 -3.82 -37.00
N ILE A 404 1.29 -2.78 -36.17
CA ILE A 404 2.37 -1.97 -35.58
C ILE A 404 3.26 -2.84 -34.69
N MET A 405 2.71 -3.64 -33.78
CA MET A 405 3.50 -4.52 -32.91
C MET A 405 4.29 -5.55 -33.71
N LYS A 406 3.71 -6.10 -34.78
CA LYS A 406 4.43 -6.97 -35.73
C LYS A 406 5.59 -6.23 -36.38
N GLN A 407 5.37 -5.01 -36.90
CA GLN A 407 6.42 -4.20 -37.50
C GLN A 407 7.53 -3.86 -36.51
N GLU A 408 7.21 -3.50 -35.27
CA GLU A 408 8.19 -3.25 -34.21
C GLU A 408 8.99 -4.51 -33.86
N SER A 409 8.33 -5.67 -33.77
CA SER A 409 9.02 -6.94 -33.51
C SER A 409 9.99 -7.31 -34.64
N ILE A 410 9.57 -7.10 -35.90
CA ILE A 410 10.41 -7.32 -37.09
C ILE A 410 11.59 -6.33 -37.07
N ALA A 411 11.35 -5.06 -36.75
CA ALA A 411 12.42 -4.06 -36.63
C ALA A 411 13.45 -4.45 -35.57
N ARG A 412 13.01 -4.92 -34.39
CA ARG A 412 13.90 -5.42 -33.32
C ARG A 412 14.72 -6.63 -33.76
N ILE A 413 14.11 -7.57 -34.49
CA ILE A 413 14.82 -8.74 -35.03
C ILE A 413 15.87 -8.29 -36.06
N LEU A 414 15.53 -7.33 -36.93
CA LEU A 414 16.47 -6.81 -37.93
C LEU A 414 17.64 -6.07 -37.28
N THR A 415 17.40 -5.25 -36.26
CA THR A 415 18.48 -4.56 -35.54
C THR A 415 19.38 -5.57 -34.83
N HIS A 416 18.81 -6.56 -34.16
CA HIS A 416 19.58 -7.60 -33.48
C HIS A 416 20.42 -8.44 -34.47
N ASN A 417 19.86 -8.80 -35.63
CA ASN A 417 20.59 -9.50 -36.68
C ASN A 417 21.73 -8.64 -37.26
N ALA A 418 21.51 -7.34 -37.43
CA ALA A 418 22.54 -6.41 -37.90
C ALA A 418 23.69 -6.28 -36.89
N GLU A 419 23.38 -6.22 -35.60
CA GLU A 419 24.37 -6.23 -34.51
C GLU A 419 25.18 -7.52 -34.51
N MET A 420 24.53 -8.69 -34.59
CA MET A 420 25.22 -9.97 -34.68
C MET A 420 26.14 -10.06 -35.90
N GLN A 421 25.71 -9.58 -37.07
CA GLN A 421 26.56 -9.54 -38.25
C GLN A 421 27.75 -8.59 -38.11
N ALA A 422 27.56 -7.44 -37.46
CA ALA A 422 28.65 -6.51 -37.17
C ALA A 422 29.68 -7.15 -36.22
N ASP A 423 29.23 -7.88 -35.21
CA ASP A 423 30.09 -8.61 -34.28
C ASP A 423 30.85 -9.76 -34.96
N LEU A 424 30.20 -10.51 -35.85
CA LEU A 424 30.86 -11.53 -36.66
C LEU A 424 31.95 -10.93 -37.54
N ARG A 425 31.67 -9.81 -38.22
CA ARG A 425 32.68 -9.10 -39.03
C ARG A 425 33.85 -8.60 -38.18
N ARG A 426 33.59 -8.09 -36.97
CA ARG A 426 34.66 -7.68 -36.04
C ARG A 426 35.54 -8.87 -35.66
N LYS A 427 34.94 -10.02 -35.34
CA LYS A 427 35.67 -11.26 -35.03
C LYS A 427 36.49 -11.76 -36.22
N GLU A 428 35.96 -11.71 -37.43
CA GLU A 428 36.69 -12.08 -38.64
C GLU A 428 37.90 -11.17 -38.91
N ILE A 429 37.75 -9.86 -38.72
CA ILE A 429 38.86 -8.90 -38.86
C ILE A 429 39.95 -9.18 -37.83
N LEU A 430 39.57 -9.43 -36.57
CA LEU A 430 40.51 -9.78 -35.50
C LEU A 430 41.23 -11.11 -35.77
N ALA A 431 40.51 -12.13 -36.25
CA ALA A 431 41.10 -13.42 -36.60
C ALA A 431 42.10 -13.30 -37.77
N ARG A 432 41.79 -12.48 -38.79
CA ARG A 432 42.73 -12.19 -39.89
C ARG A 432 43.97 -11.45 -39.40
N ALA A 433 43.81 -10.50 -38.48
CA ALA A 433 44.95 -9.78 -37.90
C ALA A 433 45.87 -10.70 -37.07
N GLN A 434 45.30 -11.72 -36.42
CA GLN A 434 46.07 -12.70 -35.64
C GLN A 434 46.75 -13.78 -36.51
N GLY A 435 46.22 -14.08 -37.69
CA GLY A 435 46.81 -15.05 -38.64
C GLY A 435 47.87 -14.48 -39.60
N SER A 436 48.16 -13.18 -39.52
CA SER A 436 49.20 -12.49 -40.32
C SER A 436 50.49 -12.17 -39.54
N ILE A 437 50.68 -12.80 -38.38
CA ILE A 437 51.95 -12.88 -37.64
C ILE A 437 52.50 -14.29 -37.85
#